data_AF-X1JE05-F1
#
_entry.id   AF-X1JE05-F1
#
_cell.length_a   1.000
_cell.length_b   1.000
_cell.length_c   1.000
_cell.angle_alpha   90.00
_cell.angle_beta   90.00
_cell.angle_gamma   90.00
#
_symmetry.space_group_name_H-M   'P 1'
#
loop_
_entity.id
_entity.type
_entity.pdbx_description
1 polymer ?
#
loop_
_entity_poly.entity_id
_entity_poly.type
_entity_poly.pdbx_seq_one_letter_code
_entity_poly.pdbx_strand_id
1 'polypeptide(L)' 'HLHHMHLHDYVNHKELTCHIMLPKEMKLEDAHKIVTRIEDRIYKETFIETTIHIDPKS' A
#
# COMPACT_ATOMS: atom_id res chain seq x y z
N HIS A 1 -2.74 9.46 -6.30
CA HIS A 1 -3.84 9.78 -5.37
C HIS A 1 -4.25 8.49 -4.70
N LEU A 2 -4.48 8.53 -3.38
CA LEU A 2 -5.01 7.43 -2.57
C LEU A 2 -6.53 7.59 -2.54
N HIS A 3 -7.31 6.55 -2.85
CA HIS A 3 -8.77 6.68 -2.99
C HIS A 3 -9.59 5.76 -2.09
N HIS A 4 -9.12 4.55 -1.80
CA HIS A 4 -9.79 3.63 -0.87
C HIS A 4 -8.82 3.15 0.21
N MET A 5 -9.28 3.17 1.45
CA MET A 5 -8.56 2.75 2.64
C MET A 5 -9.51 1.95 3.52
N HIS A 6 -9.17 0.69 3.81
CA HIS A 6 -9.84 -0.13 4.81
C HIS A 6 -8.87 -0.41 5.95
N LEU A 7 -9.29 -0.15 7.18
CA LEU A 7 -8.54 -0.44 8.40
C LEU A 7 -9.33 -1.45 9.22
N HIS A 8 -8.74 -2.61 9.49
CA HIS A 8 -9.28 -3.58 10.44
C HIS A 8 -8.47 -3.52 11.74
N ASP A 9 -9.15 -3.31 12.87
CA ASP A 9 -8.56 -3.35 14.21
C ASP A 9 -8.99 -4.65 14.88
N TYR A 10 -8.21 -5.71 14.69
CA TYR A 10 -8.31 -6.87 15.56
C TYR A 10 -7.59 -6.51 16.86
N VAL A 11 -8.12 -6.91 18.01
CA VAL A 11 -7.64 -6.49 19.36
C VAL A 11 -6.10 -6.58 19.54
N ASN A 12 -5.40 -7.43 18.78
CA ASN A 12 -3.94 -7.55 18.78
C ASN A 12 -3.25 -7.27 17.41
N HIS A 13 -3.99 -6.94 16.35
CA HIS A 13 -3.45 -6.82 14.99
C HIS A 13 -4.21 -5.79 14.16
N LYS A 14 -3.48 -4.85 13.56
CA LYS A 14 -4.06 -3.82 12.69
C LYS A 14 -3.65 -4.08 11.26
N GLU A 15 -4.64 -4.19 10.38
CA GLU A 15 -4.44 -4.39 8.94
C GLU A 15 -4.96 -3.19 8.15
N LEU A 16 -4.17 -2.73 7.18
CA LEU A 16 -4.48 -1.64 6.28
C LEU A 16 -4.43 -2.13 4.84
N THR A 17 -5.56 -2.03 4.13
CA THR A 17 -5.58 -2.29 2.68
C THR A 17 -5.91 -1.01 1.93
N CYS A 18 -5.11 -0.67 0.92
CA CYS A 18 -5.31 0.54 0.13
C CYS A 18 -4.93 0.41 -1.34
N HIS A 19 -5.39 1.37 -2.14
CA HIS A 19 -5.15 1.43 -3.58
C HIS A 19 -4.30 2.66 -3.93
N ILE A 20 -3.22 2.45 -4.69
CA ILE A 20 -2.39 3.53 -5.24
C ILE A 20 -2.42 3.51 -6.76
N MET A 21 -2.41 4.69 -7.37
CA MET A 21 -2.29 4.83 -8.82
C MET A 21 -0.85 5.10 -9.25
N LEU A 22 -0.31 4.27 -10.14
CA LEU A 22 1.01 4.42 -10.74
C LEU A 22 0.92 4.56 -12.27
N PRO A 23 1.92 5.18 -12.94
CA PRO A 23 1.93 5.26 -14.40
C PRO A 23 1.81 3.89 -15.07
N LYS A 24 0.97 3.77 -16.10
CA LYS A 24 0.70 2.49 -16.79
C LYS A 24 1.94 1.91 -17.49
N GLU A 25 2.91 2.74 -17.85
CA GLU A 25 4.16 2.36 -18.49
C GLU A 25 5.25 1.98 -17.47
N MET A 26 4.99 2.12 -16.16
CA MET A 26 5.94 1.76 -15.12
C MET A 26 6.18 0.25 -15.14
N LYS A 27 7.45 -0.15 -15.08
CA LYS A 27 7.80 -1.56 -14.93
C LYS A 27 7.27 -2.10 -13.61
N LEU A 28 6.76 -3.33 -13.65
CA LEU A 28 6.27 -4.02 -12.46
C LEU A 28 7.32 -4.09 -11.35
N GLU A 29 8.60 -4.26 -11.69
CA GLU A 29 9.69 -4.26 -10.71
C GLU A 29 9.80 -2.95 -9.93
N ASP A 30 9.62 -1.81 -10.59
CA ASP A 30 9.75 -0.50 -9.97
C ASP A 30 8.49 -0.15 -9.17
N ALA A 31 7.33 -0.57 -9.67
CA ALA A 31 6.07 -0.50 -8.95
C ALA A 31 6.13 -1.30 -7.63
N HIS A 32 6.68 -2.51 -7.67
CA HIS A 32 6.87 -3.34 -6.48
C HIS A 32 7.83 -2.68 -5.47
N LYS A 33 8.98 -2.16 -5.93
CA LYS A 33 9.93 -1.43 -5.04
C LYS A 33 9.27 -0.23 -4.34
N ILE A 34 8.39 0.49 -5.04
CA ILE A 34 7.63 1.61 -4.46
C ILE A 34 6.68 1.10 -3.38
N VAL A 35 5.89 0.05 -3.69
CA VAL A 35 4.94 -0.55 -2.76
C VAL A 35 5.63 -1.05 -1.50
N THR A 36 6.68 -1.87 -1.63
CA THR A 36 7.43 -2.42 -0.49
C THR A 36 7.97 -1.30 0.40
N ARG A 37 8.47 -0.20 -0.19
CA ARG A 37 8.98 0.93 0.59
C ARG A 37 7.88 1.66 1.39
N ILE A 38 6.66 1.70 0.86
CA ILE A 38 5.52 2.31 1.54
C ILE A 38 5.04 1.40 2.67
N GLU A 39 4.85 0.11 2.40
CA GLU A 39 4.47 -0.91 3.40
C GLU A 39 5.46 -0.93 4.57
N ASP A 40 6.76 -1.00 4.27
CA ASP A 40 7.83 -0.96 5.28
C ASP A 40 7.75 0.29 6.16
N ARG A 41 7.42 1.44 5.56
CA ARG A 41 7.39 2.71 6.27
C ARG A 41 6.15 2.81 7.17
N ILE A 42 5.01 2.37 6.68
CA ILE A 42 3.78 2.31 7.49
C ILE A 42 3.99 1.36 8.67
N TYR A 43 4.55 0.18 8.43
CA TYR A 43 4.84 -0.76 9.49
C TYR A 43 5.80 -0.18 10.54
N LYS A 44 6.91 0.44 10.12
CA LYS A 44 7.89 1.05 11.03
C LYS A 44 7.33 2.20 11.86
N GLU A 45 6.39 2.97 11.32
CA GLU A 45 5.83 4.15 11.99
C GLU A 45 4.58 3.82 12.83
N THR A 46 3.86 2.74 12.52
CA THR A 46 2.51 2.49 13.05
C THR A 46 2.26 1.08 13.57
N PHE A 47 3.14 0.12 13.28
CA PHE A 47 2.96 -1.31 13.55
C PHE A 47 1.70 -1.91 12.91
N ILE A 48 1.26 -1.35 11.78
CA ILE A 48 0.11 -1.81 11.00
C ILE A 48 0.63 -2.63 9.81
N GLU A 49 0.13 -3.85 9.64
CA GLU A 49 0.37 -4.63 8.43
C GLU A 49 -0.39 -4.01 7.27
N THR A 50 0.30 -3.75 6.16
CA THR A 50 -0.30 -3.04 5.02
C THR A 50 -0.24 -3.88 3.76
N THR A 51 -1.35 -3.93 3.03
CA THR A 51 -1.43 -4.48 1.67
C THR A 51 -1.80 -3.38 0.69
N ILE A 52 -0.98 -3.17 -0.34
CA ILE A 52 -1.23 -2.13 -1.36
C ILE A 52 -1.57 -2.75 -2.73
N HIS A 53 -2.75 -2.41 -3.25
CA HIS A 53 -3.14 -2.71 -4.62
C HIS A 53 -2.72 -1.57 -5.56
N ILE A 54 -2.17 -1.92 -6.72
CA ILE A 54 -1.70 -0.97 -7.74
C ILE A 54 -2.70 -0.89 -8.87
N ASP A 55 -3.21 0.31 -9.12
CA ASP A 55 -4.08 0.62 -10.24
C ASP A 55 -3.33 1.49 -11.27
N PRO A 56 -3.53 1.31 -12.58
CA PRO A 56 -2.91 2.14 -13.59
C PRO A 56 -3.56 3.52 -13.62
N LYS A 57 -2.75 4.57 -13.64
CA LYS A 57 -3.21 5.94 -13.89
C LYS A 57 -3.55 6.08 -15.38
N SER A 58 -4.83 6.28 -15.69
CA SER A 58 -5.36 6.50 -17.04
C SER A 58 -4.85 7.79 -17.67
#